data_AF-A0A7Y4TAC9-F1
#
_entry.id   AF-A0A7Y4TAC9-F1
#
_cell.length_a   1.000
_cell.length_b   1.000
_cell.length_c   1.000
_cell.angle_alpha   90.00
_cell.angle_beta   90.00
_cell.angle_gamma   90.00
#
_symmetry.space_group_name_H-M   'P 1'
#
loop_
_entity.id
_entity.type
_entity.pdbx_description
1 polymer ?
#
loop_
_entity_poly.entity_id
_entity_poly.type
_entity_poly.pdbx_seq_one_letter_code
_entity_poly.pdbx_strand_id
1 'polypeptide(L)' 'WMRKDLRIALAEARKTGAQLPLTALVDQFYADVERLGGKRWDTSSLIARFGR' A
#
# COMPACT_ATOMS: atom_id res chain seq x y z
N TRP A 1 3.44 -6.44 4.79
CA TRP A 1 3.28 -7.58 3.85
C TRP A 1 2.65 -7.12 2.54
N MET A 2 1.50 -6.43 2.59
CA MET A 2 0.73 -5.96 1.43
C MET A 2 1.50 -5.07 0.43
N ARG A 3 2.45 -4.25 0.89
CA ARG A 3 3.28 -3.41 -0.01
C ARG A 3 4.12 -4.19 -1.02
N LYS A 4 4.40 -5.47 -0.75
CA LYS A 4 5.08 -6.34 -1.72
C LYS A 4 4.27 -6.41 -3.01
N ASP A 5 2.99 -6.77 -2.92
CA ASP A 5 2.19 -7.06 -4.10
C ASP A 5 1.78 -5.75 -4.80
N LEU A 6 1.57 -4.66 -4.05
CA LEU A 6 1.38 -3.32 -4.61
C LEU A 6 2.59 -2.87 -5.42
N ARG A 7 3.82 -3.15 -4.95
CA ARG A 7 5.04 -2.83 -5.70
C ARG A 7 5.14 -3.60 -7.01
N ILE A 8 4.71 -4.87 -7.02
CA ILE A 8 4.67 -5.69 -8.24
C ILE A 8 3.68 -5.06 -9.24
N ALA A 9 2.45 -4.74 -8.82
CA ALA A 9 1.45 -4.11 -9.67
C ALA A 9 1.93 -2.76 -10.24
N LEU A 10 2.53 -1.91 -9.39
CA LEU A 10 3.08 -0.62 -9.81
C LEU A 10 4.31 -0.75 -10.73
N ALA A 11 5.08 -1.83 -10.61
CA ALA A 11 6.19 -2.10 -11.52
C ALA A 11 5.69 -2.50 -12.91
N GLU A 12 4.66 -3.36 -12.99
CA GLU A 12 4.05 -3.74 -14.26
C GLU A 12 3.33 -2.56 -14.93
N ALA A 13 2.63 -1.74 -14.17
CA ALA A 13 2.01 -0.51 -14.68
C ALA A 13 3.02 0.44 -15.35
N ARG A 14 4.24 0.54 -14.80
CA ARG A 14 5.33 1.32 -15.41
C ARG A 14 5.80 0.74 -16.74
N LYS A 15 5.77 -0.58 -16.92
CA LYS A 15 6.16 -1.24 -18.17
C LYS A 15 5.11 -1.08 -19.26
N THR A 16 3.83 -1.08 -18.88
CA THR A 16 2.70 -1.04 -19.82
C THR A 16 2.19 0.37 -20.10
N GLY A 17 2.62 1.37 -19.32
CA GLY A 17 2.07 2.73 -19.36
C GLY A 17 0.70 2.87 -18.69
N ALA A 18 0.22 1.82 -18.00
CA ALA A 18 -1.03 1.88 -17.27
C ALA A 18 -0.93 2.85 -16.08
N GLN A 19 -1.97 3.64 -15.87
CA GLN A 19 -2.05 4.56 -14.72
C GLN A 19 -2.80 3.89 -13.57
N LEU A 20 -2.12 3.71 -12.43
CA LEU A 20 -2.70 3.14 -11.21
C LEU A 20 -2.65 4.12 -10.02
N PRO A 21 -3.28 5.31 -10.12
CA PRO A 21 -3.20 6.33 -9.08
C PRO A 21 -3.76 5.86 -7.73
N LEU A 22 -4.85 5.07 -7.75
CA LEU A 22 -5.43 4.51 -6.53
C LEU A 22 -4.48 3.49 -5.87
N THR A 23 -3.86 2.61 -6.65
CA THR A 23 -2.88 1.64 -6.12
C THR A 23 -1.68 2.35 -5.49
N ALA A 24 -1.20 3.43 -6.10
CA ALA A 24 -0.12 4.23 -5.54
C ALA A 24 -0.52 4.89 -4.23
N LEU A 25 -1.75 5.43 -4.14
CA LEU A 25 -2.28 5.99 -2.91
C LEU A 25 -2.38 4.94 -1.80
N VAL A 26 -2.88 3.75 -2.11
CA VAL A 26 -2.98 2.65 -1.15
C VAL A 26 -1.59 2.17 -0.70
N ASP A 27 -0.58 2.15 -1.57
CA ASP A 27 0.80 1.86 -1.17
C ASP A 27 1.33 2.87 -0.15
N GLN A 28 1.03 4.17 -0.33
CA GLN A 28 1.39 5.19 0.67
C GLN A 28 0.65 4.98 1.99
N PHE A 29 -0.61 4.56 1.95
CA PHE A 29 -1.36 4.25 3.17
C PHE A 29 -0.76 3.06 3.92
N TYR A 30 -0.35 2.01 3.22
CA TYR A 30 0.39 0.91 3.87
C TYR A 30 1.78 1.32 4.34
N ALA A 31 2.42 2.32 3.73
CA ALA A 31 3.66 2.89 4.24
C ALA A 31 3.44 3.54 5.62
N ASP A 32 2.32 4.22 5.85
CA ASP A 32 1.93 4.73 7.17
C ASP A 32 1.78 3.58 8.17
N VAL A 33 1.08 2.51 7.80
CA VAL A 33 0.90 1.34 8.66
C VAL A 33 2.24 0.70 9.03
N GLU A 34 3.18 0.59 8.09
CA GLU A 34 4.53 0.10 8.39
C GLU A 34 5.27 1.01 9.36
N ARG A 35 5.10 2.34 9.26
CA ARG A 35 5.65 3.31 10.21
C ARG A 35 5.06 3.18 11.62
N LEU A 36 3.80 2.76 11.73
CA LEU A 36 3.15 2.41 13.00
C LEU A 36 3.60 1.05 13.58
N GLY A 37 4.53 0.35 12.93
CA GLY A 37 4.98 -0.99 13.33
C GLY A 37 4.11 -2.14 12.78
N GLY A 38 3.10 -1.84 11.96
CA GLY A 38 2.11 -2.78 11.45
C GLY A 38 2.55 -3.67 10.29
N LYS A 39 3.84 -3.96 10.14
CA LYS A 39 4.39 -4.70 8.98
C LYS A 39 3.74 -6.07 8.73
N ARG A 40 3.20 -6.70 9.79
CA ARG A 40 2.51 -8.00 9.78
C ARG A 40 1.01 -7.91 10.12
N TRP A 41 0.44 -6.72 10.23
CA TRP A 41 -1.00 -6.58 10.42
C TRP A 41 -1.74 -6.99 9.14
N ASP A 42 -3.00 -7.36 9.29
CA ASP A 42 -3.86 -7.78 8.19
C ASP A 42 -4.28 -6.59 7.30
N THR A 43 -5.02 -6.86 6.23
CA THR A 43 -5.42 -5.87 5.24
C THR A 43 -6.26 -4.73 5.83
N SER A 44 -7.06 -5.00 6.88
CA SER A 44 -7.91 -4.01 7.55
C SER A 44 -7.11 -2.98 8.37
N SER A 45 -5.82 -3.20 8.59
CA SER A 45 -4.90 -2.29 9.31
C SER A 45 -4.87 -0.85 8.80
N LEU A 46 -5.34 -0.59 7.58
CA LEU A 46 -5.54 0.77 7.07
C LEU A 46 -6.42 1.62 8.00
N ILE A 47 -7.32 1.00 8.77
CA ILE A 47 -8.15 1.68 9.76
C ILE A 47 -7.32 2.34 10.88
N ALA A 48 -6.15 1.78 11.22
CA ALA A 48 -5.27 2.31 12.26
C ALA A 48 -4.71 3.71 11.96
N ARG A 49 -4.83 4.16 10.70
CA ARG A 49 -4.47 5.52 10.26
C ARG A 49 -5.50 6.56 10.67
N PHE A 50 -6.73 6.15 10.94
CA PHE A 50 -7.76 7.00 11.50
C PHE A 50 -7.68 6.82 13.02
N GLY A 51 -7.11 7.82 13.71
CA GLY A 51 -7.06 7.83 15.17
C GLY A 51 -8.44 7.65 15.78
N ARG A 52 -8.47 7.28 17.06
CA ARG A 52 -9.68 7.45 17.87
C ARG A 52 -9.81 8.88 18.33
#